data_AF-A0A455UM31-F1
#
_entry.id   AF-A0A455UM31-F1
#
_cell.length_a   1.000
_cell.length_b   1.000
_cell.length_c   1.000
_cell.angle_alpha   90.00
_cell.angle_beta   90.00
_cell.angle_gamma   90.00
#
_symmetry.space_group_name_H-M   'P 1'
#
loop_
_entity.id
_entity.type
_entity.pdbx_description
1 polymer ?
#
loop_
_entity_poly.entity_id
_entity_poly.type
_entity_poly.pdbx_seq_one_letter_code
_entity_poly.pdbx_strand_id
1 'polypeptide(L)'
;MINESLAETFGWATPEQLAKMKVLTFKVNHILKALFAESDMLLVDYKLEFGVFKGEVVLGDEFSPDGCRLWDANTREKLDKDRFRQGLGGVIEAYEEVGRRLGITFPA
;
A
#
# COMPACT_ATOMS: atom_id res chain seq x y z
N MET A 1 10.07 -11.29 10.11
CA MET A 1 9.20 -11.96 9.13
C MET A 1 8.60 -13.19 9.78
N ILE A 2 7.31 -13.47 9.55
CA ILE A 2 6.58 -14.64 10.05
C ILE A 2 6.06 -15.47 8.88
N ASN A 3 5.48 -16.63 9.13
CA ASN A 3 4.79 -17.46 8.13
C ASN A 3 3.39 -17.86 8.63
N GLU A 4 2.60 -18.52 7.78
CA GLU A 4 1.22 -18.91 8.10
C GLU A 4 1.12 -19.88 9.27
N SER A 5 2.05 -20.85 9.38
CA SER A 5 2.03 -21.80 10.50
C SER A 5 2.18 -21.11 11.86
N LEU A 6 2.93 -20.01 11.94
CA LEU A 6 3.03 -19.22 13.17
C LEU A 6 1.73 -18.46 13.45
N ALA A 7 1.14 -17.83 12.42
CA ALA A 7 -0.13 -17.13 12.57
C ALA A 7 -1.27 -18.05 13.04
N GLU A 8 -1.32 -19.27 12.51
CA GLU A 8 -2.27 -20.30 12.93
C GLU A 8 -1.97 -20.80 14.34
N THR A 9 -0.71 -21.17 14.63
CA THR A 9 -0.31 -21.71 15.95
C THR A 9 -0.56 -20.72 17.08
N PHE A 10 -0.32 -19.43 16.85
CA PHE A 10 -0.56 -18.38 17.85
C PHE A 10 -1.99 -17.86 17.86
N GLY A 11 -2.88 -18.37 17.00
CA GLY A 11 -4.29 -17.97 16.93
C GLY A 11 -4.49 -16.52 16.47
N TRP A 12 -3.57 -15.96 15.67
CA TRP A 12 -3.71 -14.60 15.12
C TRP A 12 -4.75 -14.54 14.00
N ALA A 13 -4.89 -15.63 13.23
CA ALA A 13 -5.89 -15.76 12.17
C ALA A 13 -6.15 -17.25 11.86
N THR A 14 -7.36 -17.56 11.40
CA THR A 14 -7.67 -18.92 10.90
C THR A 14 -7.11 -19.14 9.48
N PRO A 15 -6.95 -20.40 9.03
CA PRO A 15 -6.54 -20.70 7.66
C PRO A 15 -7.44 -20.03 6.59
N GLU A 16 -8.75 -19.98 6.83
CA GLU A 16 -9.72 -19.34 5.92
C GLU A 16 -9.51 -17.82 5.87
N GLN A 17 -9.25 -17.19 7.01
CA GLN A 17 -8.96 -15.76 7.08
C GLN A 17 -7.64 -15.42 6.37
N LEU A 18 -6.58 -16.22 6.57
CA LEU A 18 -5.28 -16.08 5.88
C LEU A 18 -5.44 -16.21 4.37
N ALA A 19 -6.17 -17.21 3.90
CA ALA A 19 -6.47 -17.39 2.48
C ALA A 19 -7.26 -16.19 1.92
N LYS A 20 -8.26 -15.70 2.65
CA LYS A 20 -9.07 -14.54 2.25
C LYS A 20 -8.24 -13.26 2.18
N MET A 21 -7.38 -13.00 3.17
CA MET A 21 -6.46 -11.86 3.18
C MET A 21 -5.54 -11.89 1.95
N LYS A 22 -4.97 -13.05 1.59
CA LYS A 22 -4.15 -13.21 0.37
C LYS A 22 -4.93 -12.87 -0.90
N VAL A 23 -6.13 -13.42 -1.06
CA VAL A 23 -6.99 -13.14 -2.22
C VAL A 23 -7.30 -11.65 -2.33
N LEU A 24 -7.65 -11.00 -1.22
CA LEU A 24 -7.92 -9.56 -1.19
C LEU A 24 -6.66 -8.76 -1.51
N THR A 25 -5.51 -9.10 -0.95
CA THR A 25 -4.23 -8.45 -1.25
C THR A 25 -3.92 -8.51 -2.74
N PHE A 26 -4.03 -9.67 -3.40
CA PHE A 26 -3.78 -9.75 -4.85
C PHE A 26 -4.81 -8.98 -5.69
N LYS A 27 -6.07 -8.94 -5.26
CA LYS A 27 -7.10 -8.11 -5.91
C LYS A 27 -6.77 -6.62 -5.80
N VAL A 28 -6.38 -6.16 -4.61
CA VAL A 28 -5.92 -4.79 -4.37
C VAL A 28 -4.71 -4.48 -5.25
N ASN A 29 -3.74 -5.40 -5.36
CA ASN A 29 -2.57 -5.23 -6.23
C ASN A 29 -2.97 -4.96 -7.68
N HIS A 30 -3.91 -5.74 -8.22
CA HIS A 30 -4.36 -5.60 -9.60
C HIS A 30 -4.97 -4.22 -9.85
N ILE A 31 -5.84 -3.77 -8.95
CA ILE A 31 -6.52 -2.47 -9.04
C ILE A 31 -5.51 -1.32 -8.90
N LEU A 32 -4.69 -1.34 -7.86
CA LEU A 32 -3.78 -0.24 -7.57
C LEU A 32 -2.64 -0.15 -8.60
N LYS A 33 -2.11 -1.27 -9.10
CA LYS A 33 -1.11 -1.23 -10.17
C LYS A 33 -1.63 -0.57 -11.43
N ALA A 34 -2.88 -0.83 -11.81
CA ALA A 34 -3.49 -0.17 -12.96
C ALA A 34 -3.66 1.33 -12.70
N LEU A 35 -4.23 1.69 -11.54
CA LEU A 35 -4.43 3.08 -11.13
C LEU A 35 -3.12 3.90 -11.15
N PHE A 36 -2.05 3.38 -10.54
CA PHE A 36 -0.77 4.10 -10.51
C PHE A 36 -0.11 4.17 -11.89
N ALA A 37 -0.25 3.12 -12.71
CA ALA A 37 0.30 3.13 -14.07
C ALA A 37 -0.40 4.17 -14.97
N GLU A 38 -1.71 4.37 -14.82
CA GLU A 38 -2.46 5.43 -15.51
C GLU A 38 -2.00 6.84 -15.11
N SER A 39 -1.34 6.97 -13.98
CA SER A 39 -0.81 8.21 -13.41
C SER A 39 0.73 8.30 -13.47
N ASP A 40 1.36 7.60 -14.43
CA ASP A 40 2.83 7.59 -14.65
C ASP A 40 3.65 7.22 -13.40
N MET A 41 3.12 6.33 -12.56
CA MET A 41 3.76 5.86 -11.34
C MET A 41 3.87 4.33 -11.32
N LEU A 42 4.93 3.84 -10.68
CA LEU A 42 5.18 2.43 -10.43
C LEU A 42 4.86 2.12 -8.98
N LEU A 43 3.86 1.29 -8.76
CA LEU A 43 3.63 0.65 -7.46
C LEU A 43 4.64 -0.50 -7.30
N VAL A 44 5.71 -0.24 -6.55
CA VAL A 44 6.82 -1.18 -6.34
C VAL A 44 6.41 -2.26 -5.33
N ASP A 45 5.92 -1.84 -4.17
CA ASP A 45 5.35 -2.69 -3.12
C ASP A 45 4.44 -1.89 -2.21
N TYR A 46 3.64 -2.58 -1.38
CA TYR A 46 2.79 -1.98 -0.37
C TYR A 46 2.47 -2.95 0.76
N LYS A 47 2.06 -2.41 1.90
CA LYS A 47 1.60 -3.15 3.08
C LYS A 47 0.09 -2.92 3.26
N LEU A 48 -0.65 -3.96 3.64
CA LEU A 48 -2.03 -3.87 4.09
C LEU A 48 -2.17 -4.49 5.46
N GLU A 49 -3.16 -4.01 6.23
CA GLU A 49 -3.61 -4.65 7.46
C GLU A 49 -5.10 -4.96 7.35
N PHE A 50 -5.50 -6.10 7.89
CA PHE A 50 -6.88 -6.56 7.84
C PHE A 50 -7.40 -6.77 9.26
N GLY A 51 -8.69 -6.48 9.43
CA GLY A 51 -9.44 -6.80 10.63
C GLY A 51 -10.60 -7.75 10.33
N VAL A 52 -11.24 -8.23 11.38
CA VAL A 52 -12.49 -9.00 11.28
C VAL A 52 -13.63 -8.13 11.76
N PHE A 53 -14.62 -7.91 10.90
CA PHE A 53 -15.83 -7.19 11.25
C PHE A 53 -17.05 -8.04 10.90
N LYS A 54 -17.87 -8.36 11.91
CA LYS A 54 -19.05 -9.23 11.76
C LYS A 54 -18.74 -10.58 11.10
N GLY A 55 -17.59 -11.16 11.43
CA GLY A 55 -17.13 -12.45 10.90
C GLY A 55 -16.43 -12.37 9.55
N GLU A 56 -16.41 -11.22 8.89
CA GLU A 56 -15.80 -11.04 7.56
C GLU A 56 -14.42 -10.39 7.67
N VAL A 57 -13.49 -10.80 6.80
CA VAL A 57 -12.19 -10.15 6.63
C VAL A 57 -12.37 -8.85 5.87
N VAL A 58 -11.98 -7.74 6.48
CA VAL A 58 -12.12 -6.39 5.93
C VAL A 58 -10.76 -5.69 5.93
N LEU A 59 -10.46 -4.96 4.85
CA LEU A 59 -9.29 -4.10 4.79
C LEU A 59 -9.43 -2.98 5.83
N GLY A 60 -8.43 -2.83 6.70
CA GLY A 60 -8.38 -1.79 7.72
C GLY A 60 -7.24 -0.79 7.47
N ASP A 61 -6.77 -0.17 8.56
CA ASP A 61 -5.63 0.75 8.59
C ASP A 61 -5.73 1.85 7.51
N GLU A 62 -4.69 2.01 6.69
CA GLU A 62 -4.60 3.00 5.64
C GLU A 62 -3.91 2.46 4.38
N PHE A 63 -4.06 3.20 3.29
CA PHE A 63 -3.19 3.09 2.12
C PHE A 63 -2.70 4.49 1.74
N SER A 64 -1.40 4.73 1.91
CA SER A 64 -0.76 6.02 1.67
C SER A 64 0.72 5.83 1.27
N PRO A 65 1.42 6.87 0.78
CA PRO A 65 2.85 6.80 0.47
C PRO A 65 3.74 6.49 1.69
N ASP A 66 3.17 6.46 2.90
CA ASP A 66 3.83 5.98 4.13
C ASP A 66 4.04 4.46 4.13
N GLY A 67 3.03 3.72 3.64
CA GLY A 67 2.94 2.27 3.66
C GLY A 67 3.14 1.59 2.30
N CYS A 68 3.41 2.36 1.23
CA CYS A 68 3.74 1.83 -0.10
C CYS A 68 4.99 2.51 -0.68
N ARG A 69 5.63 1.85 -1.64
CA ARG A 69 6.70 2.42 -2.45
C ARG A 69 6.16 2.79 -3.83
N LEU A 70 6.31 4.06 -4.17
CA LEU A 70 5.83 4.67 -5.40
C LEU A 70 6.98 5.37 -6.08
N TRP A 71 7.31 4.95 -7.29
CA TRP A 71 8.35 5.61 -8.08
C TRP A 71 7.75 6.24 -9.32
N ASP A 72 8.29 7.36 -9.75
CA ASP A 72 7.99 7.90 -11.07
C ASP A 72 8.38 6.88 -12.15
N ALA A 73 7.49 6.63 -13.12
CA ALA A 73 7.71 5.60 -14.13
C ALA A 73 8.85 5.93 -15.10
N ASN A 74 9.10 7.23 -15.33
CA ASN A 74 10.08 7.71 -16.30
C ASN A 74 11.45 7.93 -15.67
N THR A 75 11.50 8.55 -14.49
CA THR A 75 12.76 8.95 -13.84
C THR A 75 13.22 7.98 -12.75
N ARG A 76 12.32 7.11 -12.27
CA ARG A 76 12.51 6.27 -11.08
C ARG A 76 12.75 7.08 -9.80
N GLU A 77 12.38 8.36 -9.80
CA GLU A 77 12.35 9.17 -8.59
C GLU A 77 11.39 8.56 -7.57
N LYS A 78 11.80 8.54 -6.30
CA LYS A 78 10.96 8.02 -5.21
C LYS A 78 9.97 9.09 -4.80
N LEU A 79 8.69 8.72 -4.75
CA LEU A 79 7.57 9.57 -4.38
C LEU A 79 6.94 9.13 -3.03
N ASP A 80 7.67 8.32 -2.26
CA ASP A 80 7.19 7.68 -1.03
C ASP A 80 8.09 7.98 0.19
N LYS A 81 7.76 7.37 1.33
CA LYS A 81 8.48 7.54 2.61
C LYS A 81 9.97 7.21 2.55
N ASP A 82 10.46 6.49 1.54
CA ASP A 82 11.90 6.30 1.35
C ASP A 82 12.64 7.62 1.14
N ARG A 83 11.97 8.69 0.69
CA ARG A 83 12.57 10.04 0.69
C ARG A 83 12.99 10.50 2.07
N PHE A 84 12.17 10.25 3.09
CA PHE A 84 12.52 10.51 4.48
C PHE A 84 13.59 9.54 4.97
N ARG A 85 13.39 8.23 4.76
CA ARG A 85 14.31 7.18 5.26
C ARG A 85 15.73 7.33 4.71
N GLN A 86 15.88 7.88 3.50
CA GLN A 86 17.16 8.03 2.81
C GLN A 86 17.66 9.47 2.77
N GLY A 87 17.00 10.40 3.46
CA GLY A 87 17.44 11.81 3.54
C GLY A 87 17.39 12.56 2.21
N LEU A 88 16.47 12.21 1.31
CA LEU A 88 16.31 12.84 -0.01
C LEU A 88 15.54 14.18 0.05
N GLY A 89 14.91 14.50 1.19
CA GLY A 89 14.07 15.69 1.37
C GLY A 89 12.78 15.64 0.53
N GLY A 90 11.99 16.72 0.56
CA GLY A 90 10.82 16.86 -0.31
C GLY A 90 9.69 15.84 -0.07
N VAL A 91 9.46 15.45 1.19
CA VAL A 91 8.52 14.36 1.53
C VAL A 91 7.08 14.79 1.30
N ILE A 92 6.71 15.97 1.79
CA ILE A 92 5.33 16.48 1.66
C ILE A 92 5.02 16.77 0.19
N GLU A 93 5.97 17.38 -0.51
CA GLU A 93 5.87 17.71 -1.92
C GLU A 93 5.67 16.45 -2.78
N ALA A 94 6.39 15.38 -2.46
CA ALA A 94 6.21 14.08 -3.13
C ALA A 94 4.82 13.48 -2.85
N TYR A 95 4.29 13.60 -1.63
CA TYR A 95 2.99 13.05 -1.28
C TYR A 95 1.86 13.83 -1.95
N GLU A 96 1.98 15.16 -1.98
CA GLU A 96 1.05 16.00 -2.73
C GLU A 96 1.13 15.72 -4.23
N GLU A 97 2.32 15.45 -4.77
CA GLU A 97 2.49 15.08 -6.18
C GLU A 97 1.76 13.77 -6.50
N VAL A 98 1.92 12.74 -5.66
CA VAL A 98 1.13 11.50 -5.77
C VAL A 98 -0.37 11.82 -5.76
N GLY A 99 -0.82 12.64 -4.80
CA GLY A 99 -2.23 13.03 -4.71
C GLY A 99 -2.73 13.76 -5.96
N ARG A 100 -1.97 14.74 -6.47
CA ARG A 100 -2.30 15.50 -7.69
C ARG A 100 -2.42 14.60 -8.91
N ARG A 101 -1.49 13.65 -9.08
CA ARG A 101 -1.54 12.67 -10.18
C ARG A 101 -2.71 11.69 -10.08
N LEU A 102 -3.23 11.46 -8.87
CA LEU A 102 -4.46 10.70 -8.61
C LEU A 102 -5.73 11.58 -8.69
N GLY A 103 -5.61 12.86 -9.04
CA GLY A 103 -6.74 13.78 -9.17
C GLY A 103 -7.22 14.41 -7.86
N ILE A 104 -6.43 14.33 -6.79
CA ILE A 104 -6.74 14.97 -5.49
C ILE A 104 -6.33 16.44 -5.53
N THR A 105 -7.25 17.32 -5.10
CA THR A 105 -7.00 18.75 -4.94
C THR A 105 -6.63 19.08 -3.50
N PHE A 106 -5.49 19.73 -3.30
CA PHE A 106 -5.06 20.24 -1.99
C PHE A 106 -5.39 21.73 -1.85
N PRO A 107 -5.83 22.19 -0.68
CA PRO A 107 -5.99 23.61 -0.41
C PRO A 107 -4.62 24.32 -0.44
N ALA A 108 -4.62 25.58 -0.91
CA ALA A 108 -3.46 26.45 -0.95
C ALA A 108 -3.06 26.96 0.44
#